data_AF-A0A925RE69-F1
#
_entry.id   AF-A0A925RE69-F1
#
_cell.length_a   1.000
_cell.length_b   1.000
_cell.length_c   1.000
_cell.angle_alpha   90.00
_cell.angle_beta   90.00
_cell.angle_gamma   90.00
#
_symmetry.space_group_name_H-M   'P 1'
#
loop_
_entity.id
_entity.type
_entity.pdbx_description
1 polymer ?
#
loop_
_entity_poly.entity_id
_entity_poly.type
_entity_poly.pdbx_seq_one_letter_code
_entity_poly.pdbx_strand_id
1 'polypeptide(L)' 'MRSTLLPAVLICSGFMIARAADPIRLTTDGHVKRDPVFLNAQGTELLYVVLEKPNQLRLMKLSLSDHVISPLHA' A
#
# COMPACT_ATOMS: atom_id res chain seq x y z
N MET A 1 48.77 2.39 -29.89
CA MET A 1 48.32 2.27 -28.48
C MET A 1 46.82 2.03 -28.49
N ARG A 2 46.39 0.78 -28.21
CA ARG A 2 45.00 0.32 -28.35
C ARG A 2 44.18 0.77 -27.14
N SER A 3 43.16 1.59 -27.38
CA SER A 3 42.17 2.04 -26.38
C SER A 3 41.30 0.85 -25.96
N THR A 4 41.61 0.23 -24.82
CA THR A 4 40.87 -0.89 -24.23
C THR A 4 40.01 -0.46 -23.03
N LEU A 5 39.83 0.84 -22.79
CA LEU A 5 39.14 1.37 -21.61
C LEU A 5 37.61 1.48 -21.75
N LEU A 6 37.07 1.33 -22.96
CA LEU A 6 35.63 1.48 -23.24
C LEU A 6 34.70 0.44 -22.55
N PRO A 7 35.04 -0.86 -22.42
CA PRO A 7 34.12 -1.82 -21.78
C PRO A 7 34.05 -1.65 -20.26
N ALA A 8 35.09 -1.11 -19.62
CA ALA A 8 35.11 -0.90 -18.17
C ALA A 8 34.12 0.21 -17.74
N VAL A 9 33.97 1.26 -18.55
CA VAL A 9 33.02 2.35 -18.27
C VAL A 9 31.57 1.89 -18.44
N LEU A 10 31.31 0.98 -19.39
CA LEU A 10 29.96 0.47 -19.66
C LEU A 10 29.44 -0.48 -18.57
N ILE A 11 30.34 -1.17 -17.85
CA ILE A 11 29.96 -2.10 -16.77
C ILE A 11 29.59 -1.33 -15.49
N CYS A 12 30.20 -0.17 -15.24
CA CYS A 12 29.90 0.65 -14.07
C CYS A 12 28.56 1.39 -14.15
N SER A 13 28.00 1.63 -15.34
CA SER A 13 26.70 2.31 -15.48
C SER A 13 25.49 1.38 -15.29
N GLY A 14 25.69 0.06 -15.30
CA GLY A 14 24.63 -0.94 -15.16
C GLY A 14 24.17 -1.20 -13.72
N PHE A 15 24.87 -0.69 -12.71
CA PHE A 15 24.54 -0.88 -11.28
C PHE A 15 23.56 0.17 -10.73
N MET A 16 22.67 0.70 -11.58
CA MET A 16 21.49 1.39 -11.07
C MET A 16 20.55 0.32 -10.48
N ILE A 17 20.69 0.10 -9.17
CA ILE A 17 19.78 -0.73 -8.38
C ILE A 17 18.39 -0.12 -8.56
N ALA A 18 17.57 -0.70 -9.43
CA ALA A 18 16.16 -0.38 -9.53
C ALA A 18 15.52 -0.73 -8.19
N ARG A 19 15.39 0.27 -7.31
CA ARG A 19 14.74 0.10 -6.02
C ARG A 19 13.25 -0.01 -6.30
N ALA A 20 12.67 -1.19 -6.09
CA ALA A 20 11.23 -1.35 -6.14
C ALA A 20 10.61 -0.36 -5.15
N ALA A 21 9.69 0.48 -5.63
CA ALA A 21 8.95 1.37 -4.76
C ALA A 21 8.15 0.51 -3.77
N ASP A 22 8.19 0.89 -2.49
CA ASP A 22 7.34 0.23 -1.51
C ASP A 22 5.87 0.37 -1.93
N PRO A 23 5.05 -0.69 -1.81
CA PRO A 23 3.65 -0.60 -2.20
C PRO A 23 2.95 0.48 -1.37
N ILE A 24 2.13 1.31 -2.03
CA ILE A 24 1.31 2.31 -1.36
C ILE A 24 0.28 1.58 -0.51
N ARG A 25 0.38 1.73 0.81
CA ARG A 25 -0.52 1.10 1.78
C ARG A 25 -1.67 2.03 2.11
N LEU A 26 -2.90 1.53 1.94
CA LEU A 26 -4.11 2.22 2.42
C LEU A 26 -4.25 2.18 3.94
N THR A 27 -3.70 1.14 4.59
CA THR A 27 -3.75 0.94 6.04
C THR A 27 -2.44 0.35 6.55
N THR A 28 -2.05 0.68 7.79
CA THR A 28 -0.79 0.24 8.42
C THR A 28 -0.98 -0.54 9.72
N ASP A 29 -2.23 -0.84 10.09
CA ASP A 29 -2.60 -1.46 11.38
C ASP A 29 -2.40 -2.99 11.42
N GLY A 30 -1.95 -3.60 10.33
CA GLY A 30 -1.68 -5.04 10.25
C GLY A 30 -2.91 -5.95 10.27
N HIS A 31 -4.13 -5.39 10.36
CA HIS A 31 -5.35 -6.18 10.33
C HIS A 31 -5.72 -6.58 8.90
N VAL A 32 -6.20 -7.82 8.73
CA VAL A 32 -6.81 -8.25 7.46
C VAL A 32 -8.13 -7.52 7.25
N LYS A 33 -8.27 -6.88 6.09
CA LYS A 33 -9.47 -6.14 5.66
C LYS A 33 -10.37 -7.10 4.90
N ARG A 34 -11.46 -7.55 5.52
CA ARG A 34 -12.41 -8.49 4.93
C ARG A 34 -13.53 -7.75 4.22
N ASP A 35 -13.91 -8.28 3.06
CA ASP A 35 -15.05 -7.83 2.23
C ASP A 35 -15.12 -6.30 2.03
N PRO A 36 -14.06 -5.66 1.51
CA PRO A 36 -14.06 -4.22 1.30
C PRO A 36 -15.09 -3.81 0.23
N VAL A 37 -15.89 -2.78 0.54
CA VAL A 37 -16.90 -2.23 -0.37
C VAL A 37 -16.87 -0.71 -0.35
N PHE A 38 -17.11 -0.06 -1.48
CA PHE A 38 -17.29 1.38 -1.53
C PHE A 38 -18.65 1.77 -0.94
N LEU A 39 -18.67 2.76 -0.05
CA LEU A 39 -19.90 3.24 0.58
C LEU A 39 -20.73 4.10 -0.37
N ASN A 40 -20.07 4.87 -1.24
CA ASN A 40 -20.71 5.84 -2.12
C ASN A 40 -20.25 5.66 -3.56
N ALA A 41 -21.03 6.19 -4.51
CA ALA A 41 -20.75 6.10 -5.94
C ALA A 41 -19.48 6.86 -6.35
N GLN A 42 -19.08 7.86 -5.55
CA GLN A 42 -17.86 8.64 -5.77
C GLN A 42 -16.59 7.87 -5.39
N GLY A 43 -16.73 6.72 -4.71
CA GLY A 43 -15.63 5.88 -4.29
C GLY A 43 -14.70 6.54 -3.28
N THR A 44 -15.17 7.52 -2.50
CA THR A 44 -14.31 8.26 -1.55
C THR A 44 -14.23 7.61 -0.17
N GLU A 45 -15.14 6.69 0.12
CA GLU A 45 -15.22 5.99 1.40
C GLU A 45 -15.29 4.47 1.16
N LEU A 46 -14.49 3.73 1.93
CA LEU A 46 -14.42 2.27 1.91
C LEU A 46 -14.90 1.72 3.25
N LEU A 47 -15.86 0.80 3.22
CA LEU A 47 -16.21 -0.03 4.37
C LEU A 47 -15.46 -1.35 4.29
N TYR A 48 -15.06 -1.89 5.44
CA TYR A 48 -14.48 -3.22 5.54
C TYR A 48 -14.65 -3.76 6.97
N VAL A 49 -14.47 -5.08 7.11
CA VAL A 49 -14.53 -5.74 8.42
C VAL A 49 -13.13 -6.13 8.89
N VAL A 50 -12.88 -5.97 10.19
CA VAL A 50 -11.70 -6.51 10.88
C VAL A 50 -12.11 -7.47 11.99
N LEU A 51 -11.25 -8.44 12.28
CA LEU A 51 -11.31 -9.17 13.56
C LEU A 51 -10.64 -8.32 14.63
N GLU A 52 -11.44 -7.63 15.44
CA GLU A 52 -10.93 -6.75 16.49
C GLU A 52 -10.48 -7.54 17.72
N LYS A 53 -11.28 -8.55 18.08
CA LYS A 53 -10.96 -9.53 19.13
C LYS A 53 -11.19 -10.93 18.56
N PRO A 54 -10.66 -12.00 19.17
CA PRO A 54 -10.77 -13.36 18.63
C PRO A 54 -12.19 -13.81 18.27
N ASN A 55 -13.21 -13.27 18.94
CA ASN A 55 -14.62 -13.57 18.73
C ASN A 55 -15.47 -12.33 18.37
N GLN A 56 -14.83 -11.21 17.99
CA GLN A 56 -15.52 -9.95 17.70
C GLN A 56 -15.06 -9.39 16.35
N LEU A 57 -16.00 -9.29 15.41
CA LEU A 57 -15.83 -8.53 14.18
C LEU A 57 -16.24 -7.08 14.41
N ARG A 58 -15.52 -6.16 13.77
CA ARG A 58 -15.87 -4.73 13.75
C ARG A 58 -15.95 -4.24 12.32
N LEU A 59 -17.05 -3.54 12.01
CA LEU A 59 -17.23 -2.83 10.77
C LEU A 59 -16.53 -1.46 10.88
N MET A 60 -15.64 -1.21 9.94
CA MET A 60 -14.78 -0.04 9.89
C MET A 60 -15.09 0.77 8.63
N LYS A 61 -14.82 2.07 8.70
CA LYS A 61 -14.86 3.01 7.58
C LYS A 61 -13.47 3.61 7.40
N LEU A 62 -13.02 3.69 6.15
CA LEU A 62 -11.83 4.43 5.73
C LEU A 62 -12.25 5.51 4.74
N SER A 63 -11.90 6.75 5.04
CA SER A 63 -11.95 7.84 4.06
C SER A 63 -10.66 7.85 3.25
N LEU A 64 -10.78 7.78 1.92
CA LEU A 64 -9.62 7.67 1.02
C LEU A 64 -8.95 9.02 0.75
N SER A 65 -9.65 10.14 0.98
CA SER A 65 -9.08 11.48 0.80
C SER A 65 -8.07 11.85 1.87
N ASP A 66 -8.35 11.49 3.13
CA ASP A 66 -7.56 11.88 4.30
C ASP A 66 -6.97 10.68 5.06
N HIS A 67 -7.24 9.45 4.60
CA HIS A 67 -6.81 8.19 5.21
C HIS A 67 -7.31 8.00 6.65
N VAL A 68 -8.40 8.67 7.03
CA VAL A 68 -8.98 8.53 8.37
C VAL A 68 -9.75 7.22 8.48
N ILE A 69 -9.47 6.46 9.54
CA ILE A 69 -10.11 5.18 9.85
C ILE A 69 -10.94 5.33 11.12
N SER A 70 -12.20 4.91 11.09
CA SER A 70 -13.09 4.92 12.24
C SER A 70 -14.02 3.69 12.27
N PRO A 71 -14.54 3.27 13.43
CA PRO A 71 -15.68 2.36 13.48
C PRO A 71 -16.88 2.97 12.73
N LEU A 72 -17.71 2.14 12.08
CA LEU A 72 -18.96 2.62 11.48
C LEU A 72 -20.02 2.93 12.55
N HIS A 73 -20.02 2.17 13.65
CA HIS A 73 -20.91 2.33 14.79
C HIS A 73 -20.11 2.31 16.10
N ALA A 74 -20.60 3.04 17.11
CA ALA A 74 -20.00 3.19 18.43
C ALA A 74 -20.34 2.03 19.36
#